data_AF-A0A4Q5X0D2-F1
#
_entry.id   AF-A0A4Q5X0D2-F1
#
_cell.length_a   1.000
_cell.length_b   1.000
_cell.length_c   1.000
_cell.angle_alpha   90.00
_cell.angle_beta   90.00
_cell.angle_gamma   90.00
#
_symmetry.space_group_name_H-M   'P 1'
#
loop_
_entity.id
_entity.type
_entity.pdbx_description
1 polymer ?
#
loop_
_entity_poly.entity_id
_entity_poly.type
_entity_poly.pdbx_seq_one_letter_code
_entity_poly.pdbx_strand_id
1 'polypeptide(L)'
;MKIEALPRRRYTPNPTPIQRLEKLSKHLGGPEIWIKRDDLTGLAGGGNKTRKLEFLVAEALRQGADTLITVGAVQSNHCRLTLAAAAHEGLKCRLVLEQRVAGSYRKDASGNNFLFELLGAESITVVDGGTDLNAAMNAEAEKLKALGRKGYIIPGGGSNALGAMGYVVCAREIMAQALDMGLAFDEFVVASGSAGTHSGLLVGFNAANAGVPLTGINVRRPRAEQE
;
A
#
# COMPACT_ATOMS: atom_id res chain seq x y z
N MET A 1 -13.59 7.38 16.52
CA MET A 1 -12.11 7.25 16.50
C MET A 1 -11.53 8.58 16.06
N LYS A 2 -10.58 9.18 16.79
CA LYS A 2 -9.94 10.46 16.40
C LYS A 2 -8.73 10.17 15.51
N ILE A 3 -8.96 10.02 14.21
CA ILE A 3 -7.90 9.70 13.22
C ILE A 3 -6.86 10.82 13.18
N GLU A 4 -7.30 12.05 13.44
CA GLU A 4 -6.50 13.28 13.46
C GLU A 4 -5.40 13.25 14.53
N ALA A 5 -5.53 12.40 15.56
CA ALA A 5 -4.54 12.24 16.61
C ALA A 5 -3.40 11.25 16.25
N LEU A 6 -3.55 10.49 15.15
CA LEU A 6 -2.52 9.54 14.73
C LEU A 6 -1.40 10.27 13.95
N PRO A 7 -0.12 10.02 14.29
CA PRO A 7 1.00 10.53 13.50
C PRO A 7 0.88 10.16 12.03
N ARG A 8 1.09 11.15 11.14
CA ARG A 8 0.94 10.97 9.70
C ARG A 8 1.95 11.83 8.95
N ARG A 9 2.77 11.20 8.09
CA ARG A 9 3.54 11.88 7.03
C ARG A 9 2.64 12.10 5.82
N ARG A 10 2.79 13.21 5.09
CA ARG A 10 1.91 13.53 3.95
C ARG A 10 2.66 13.35 2.64
N TYR A 11 2.44 12.22 1.99
CA TYR A 11 2.93 11.91 0.64
C TYR A 11 1.83 12.10 -0.42
N THR A 12 0.58 12.24 0.02
CA THR A 12 -0.60 12.51 -0.79
C THR A 12 -1.16 13.86 -0.35
N PRO A 13 -0.57 14.99 -0.78
CA PRO A 13 -0.92 16.31 -0.24
C PRO A 13 -2.34 16.75 -0.60
N ASN A 14 -2.87 16.26 -1.72
CA ASN A 14 -4.19 16.58 -2.23
C ASN A 14 -5.05 15.31 -2.36
N PRO A 15 -6.39 15.42 -2.27
CA PRO A 15 -7.28 14.33 -2.63
C PRO A 15 -7.02 13.83 -4.05
N THR A 16 -6.99 12.51 -4.25
CA THR A 16 -6.87 11.97 -5.61
C THR A 16 -8.19 12.19 -6.38
N PRO A 17 -8.17 12.38 -7.70
CA PRO A 17 -9.40 12.70 -8.42
C PRO A 17 -10.35 11.50 -8.50
N ILE A 18 -11.65 11.79 -8.52
CA ILE A 18 -12.71 10.85 -8.92
C ILE A 18 -13.09 11.20 -10.36
N GLN A 19 -12.98 10.25 -11.28
CA GLN A 19 -13.18 10.48 -12.72
C GLN A 19 -14.24 9.54 -13.29
N ARG A 20 -15.14 10.07 -14.11
CA ARG A 20 -16.09 9.25 -14.87
C ARG A 20 -15.37 8.55 -16.01
N LEU A 21 -15.61 7.26 -16.17
CA LEU A 21 -15.10 6.46 -17.28
C LEU A 21 -16.16 6.37 -18.39
N GLU A 22 -16.49 7.53 -18.98
CA GLU A 22 -17.62 7.68 -19.92
C GLU A 22 -17.59 6.67 -21.08
N LYS A 23 -16.43 6.50 -21.71
CA LYS A 23 -16.27 5.54 -22.82
C LYS A 23 -16.48 4.09 -22.39
N LEU A 24 -16.03 3.74 -21.18
CA LEU A 24 -16.18 2.38 -20.66
C LEU A 24 -17.64 2.10 -20.30
N SER A 25 -18.32 3.04 -19.63
CA SER A 25 -19.75 2.95 -19.34
C SER A 25 -20.57 2.78 -20.61
N LYS A 26 -20.32 3.62 -21.63
CA LYS A 26 -21.02 3.52 -22.92
C LYS A 26 -20.76 2.17 -23.61
N HIS A 27 -19.51 1.69 -23.57
CA HIS A 27 -19.15 0.43 -24.21
C HIS A 27 -19.83 -0.78 -23.56
N LEU A 28 -19.91 -0.82 -22.23
CA LEU A 28 -20.53 -1.92 -21.50
C LEU A 28 -22.07 -1.87 -21.53
N GLY A 29 -22.67 -0.72 -21.84
CA GLY A 29 -24.13 -0.53 -21.84
C GLY A 29 -24.78 -0.75 -20.47
N GLY A 30 -23.97 -0.73 -19.41
CA GLY A 30 -24.35 -1.04 -18.04
C GLY A 30 -24.20 0.17 -17.11
N PRO A 31 -23.61 0.00 -15.91
CA PRO A 31 -23.57 1.06 -14.91
C PRO A 31 -22.69 2.25 -15.33
N GLU A 32 -22.94 3.39 -14.67
CA GLU A 32 -21.99 4.50 -14.67
C GLU A 32 -20.75 4.13 -13.85
N ILE A 33 -19.58 4.15 -14.49
CA ILE A 33 -18.34 3.72 -13.86
C ILE A 33 -17.51 4.95 -13.56
N TRP A 34 -17.11 5.05 -12.30
CA TRP A 34 -16.21 6.08 -11.79
C TRP A 34 -14.97 5.42 -11.21
N ILE A 35 -13.84 6.12 -11.25
CA ILE A 35 -12.58 5.65 -10.70
C ILE A 35 -11.99 6.67 -9.74
N LYS A 36 -11.64 6.21 -8.53
CA LYS A 36 -10.78 6.92 -7.59
C LYS A 36 -9.32 6.69 -7.99
N ARG A 37 -8.64 7.73 -8.47
CA ARG A 37 -7.29 7.64 -9.08
C ARG A 37 -6.16 7.57 -8.05
N ASP A 38 -6.18 6.54 -7.20
CA ASP A 38 -5.11 6.27 -6.23
C ASP A 38 -3.80 5.82 -6.87
N ASP A 39 -3.78 5.58 -8.18
CA ASP A 39 -2.55 5.49 -8.97
C ASP A 39 -1.80 6.83 -9.06
N LEU A 40 -2.50 7.96 -8.85
CA LEU A 40 -1.94 9.32 -8.91
C LEU A 40 -1.50 9.86 -7.54
N THR A 41 -1.34 9.01 -6.52
CA THR A 41 -0.73 9.44 -5.25
C THR A 41 0.77 9.75 -5.42
N GLY A 42 1.40 10.39 -4.43
CA GLY A 42 2.84 10.68 -4.48
C GLY A 42 3.75 9.45 -4.29
N LEU A 43 5.06 9.75 -4.15
CA LEU A 43 6.20 8.81 -4.24
C LEU A 43 6.37 8.24 -5.66
N ALA A 44 7.43 7.45 -5.87
CA ALA A 44 7.85 6.91 -7.18
C ALA A 44 6.72 6.17 -7.94
N GLY A 45 5.90 6.90 -8.70
CA GLY A 45 4.80 6.34 -9.51
C GLY A 45 3.53 5.97 -8.73
N GLY A 46 3.35 6.44 -7.50
CA GLY A 46 2.07 6.38 -6.79
C GLY A 46 1.46 5.00 -6.54
N GLY A 47 0.21 4.95 -6.09
CA GLY A 47 -0.52 3.73 -5.80
C GLY A 47 -0.97 3.62 -4.35
N ASN A 48 -1.87 2.66 -4.11
CA ASN A 48 -2.59 2.53 -2.85
C ASN A 48 -1.71 2.40 -1.59
N LYS A 49 -0.46 1.93 -1.70
CA LYS A 49 0.39 1.71 -0.53
C LYS A 49 0.91 3.02 0.02
N THR A 50 1.00 4.07 -0.80
CA THR A 50 1.41 5.42 -0.36
C THR A 50 0.55 5.88 0.81
N ARG A 51 -0.78 5.78 0.70
CA ARG A 51 -1.72 6.15 1.78
C ARG A 51 -1.48 5.40 3.09
N LYS A 52 -1.09 4.12 3.02
CA LYS A 52 -0.81 3.31 4.22
C LYS A 52 0.53 3.70 4.85
N LEU A 53 1.53 3.97 4.00
CA LEU A 53 2.89 4.34 4.41
C LEU A 53 2.93 5.68 5.15
N GLU A 54 1.99 6.58 4.86
CA GLU A 54 1.87 7.84 5.60
C GLU A 54 1.79 7.64 7.13
N PHE A 55 1.08 6.61 7.59
CA PHE A 55 0.97 6.28 9.02
C PHE A 55 2.11 5.39 9.51
N LEU A 56 2.48 4.39 8.71
CA LEU A 56 3.52 3.42 9.08
C LEU A 56 4.90 4.07 9.21
N VAL A 57 5.24 4.98 8.30
CA VAL A 57 6.52 5.69 8.33
C VAL A 57 6.53 6.75 9.43
N ALA A 58 5.40 7.40 9.70
CA ALA A 58 5.29 8.30 10.85
C ALA A 58 5.57 7.56 12.17
N GLU A 59 5.05 6.35 12.30
CA GLU A 59 5.30 5.50 13.46
C GLU A 59 6.76 5.02 13.53
N ALA A 60 7.35 4.63 12.40
CA ALA A 60 8.78 4.26 12.34
C ALA A 60 9.69 5.40 12.83
N LEU A 61 9.43 6.63 12.35
CA LEU A 61 10.15 7.84 12.77
C LEU A 61 9.94 8.13 14.27
N ARG A 62 8.70 8.02 14.76
CA ARG A 62 8.39 8.21 16.18
C ARG A 62 9.12 7.21 17.07
N GLN A 63 9.31 5.98 16.59
CA GLN A 63 10.08 4.96 17.28
C GLN A 63 11.60 5.15 17.14
N GLY A 64 12.08 6.12 16.37
CA GLY A 64 13.51 6.35 16.15
C GLY A 64 14.18 5.25 15.31
N ALA A 65 13.43 4.63 14.39
CA ALA A 65 14.02 3.71 13.43
C ALA A 65 14.87 4.48 12.40
N ASP A 66 16.03 3.93 12.03
CA ASP A 66 16.86 4.45 10.95
C ASP A 66 16.66 3.70 9.63
N THR A 67 16.05 2.51 9.68
CA THR A 67 15.86 1.64 8.52
C THR A 67 14.45 1.06 8.47
N LEU A 68 13.81 1.11 7.30
CA LEU A 68 12.58 0.38 7.03
C LEU A 68 12.90 -1.01 6.46
N ILE A 69 12.25 -2.06 6.99
CA ILE A 69 12.34 -3.42 6.44
C ILE A 69 10.96 -3.78 5.89
N THR A 70 10.91 -4.30 4.67
CA THR A 70 9.65 -4.78 4.11
C THR A 70 9.84 -5.93 3.13
N VAL A 71 8.72 -6.46 2.64
CA VAL A 71 8.68 -7.64 1.80
C VAL A 71 7.69 -7.51 0.64
N GLY A 72 7.99 -8.18 -0.47
CA GLY A 72 7.06 -8.40 -1.57
C GLY A 72 7.62 -9.30 -2.66
N ALA A 73 6.86 -9.51 -3.72
CA ALA A 73 7.38 -10.19 -4.91
C ALA A 73 8.48 -9.37 -5.60
N VAL A 74 9.24 -9.99 -6.51
CA VAL A 74 10.31 -9.33 -7.29
C VAL A 74 9.89 -7.98 -7.91
N GLN A 75 8.66 -7.85 -8.41
CA GLN A 75 8.13 -6.60 -8.97
C GLN A 75 7.17 -5.86 -8.03
N SER A 76 7.40 -5.92 -6.71
CA SER A 76 6.47 -5.39 -5.71
C SER A 76 6.34 -3.87 -5.76
N ASN A 77 5.14 -3.39 -6.10
CA ASN A 77 4.76 -1.98 -5.92
C ASN A 77 4.88 -1.52 -4.46
N HIS A 78 4.69 -2.42 -3.50
CA HIS A 78 4.83 -2.09 -2.09
C HIS A 78 6.29 -1.80 -1.72
N CYS A 79 7.22 -2.66 -2.14
CA CYS A 79 8.64 -2.46 -1.88
C CYS A 79 9.14 -1.14 -2.48
N ARG A 80 8.71 -0.84 -3.72
CA ARG A 80 9.06 0.41 -4.39
C ARG A 80 8.60 1.62 -3.59
N LEU A 81 7.34 1.62 -3.16
CA LEU A 81 6.77 2.75 -2.43
C LEU A 81 7.35 2.88 -1.02
N THR A 82 7.63 1.77 -0.32
CA THR A 82 8.29 1.80 0.98
C THR A 82 9.71 2.37 0.86
N LEU A 83 10.47 1.94 -0.14
CA LEU A 83 11.81 2.46 -0.42
C LEU A 83 11.78 3.95 -0.79
N ALA A 84 10.83 4.37 -1.64
CA ALA A 84 10.67 5.78 -1.99
C ALA A 84 10.32 6.64 -0.76
N ALA A 85 9.47 6.14 0.14
CA ALA A 85 9.16 6.83 1.40
C ALA A 85 10.38 6.89 2.33
N ALA A 86 11.15 5.81 2.44
CA ALA A 86 12.40 5.80 3.20
C ALA A 86 13.38 6.85 2.69
N ALA A 87 13.65 6.86 1.38
CA ALA A 87 14.54 7.82 0.74
C ALA A 87 14.06 9.27 0.96
N HIS A 88 12.75 9.53 0.87
CA HIS A 88 12.17 10.85 1.13
C HIS A 88 12.40 11.33 2.57
N GLU A 89 12.33 10.43 3.55
CA GLU A 89 12.49 10.74 4.97
C GLU A 89 13.95 10.61 5.46
N GLY A 90 14.91 10.34 4.57
CA GLY A 90 16.31 10.13 4.93
C GLY A 90 16.59 8.81 5.66
N LEU A 91 15.64 7.87 5.65
CA LEU A 91 15.79 6.53 6.21
C LEU A 91 16.47 5.59 5.20
N LYS A 92 17.13 4.54 5.70
CA LYS A 92 17.55 3.41 4.87
C LYS A 92 16.38 2.46 4.65
N CYS A 93 16.48 1.57 3.66
CA CYS A 93 15.49 0.53 3.46
C CYS A 93 16.11 -0.78 3.00
N ARG A 94 15.72 -1.88 3.65
CA ARG A 94 16.07 -3.25 3.27
C ARG A 94 14.83 -3.97 2.76
N LEU A 95 15.00 -4.64 1.63
CA LEU A 95 13.92 -5.35 0.95
C LEU A 95 14.15 -6.85 1.03
N VAL A 96 13.11 -7.59 1.41
CA VAL A 96 13.03 -9.04 1.21
C VAL A 96 12.15 -9.29 -0.02
N LEU A 97 12.70 -9.91 -1.06
CA LEU A 97 11.98 -10.19 -2.30
C LEU A 97 11.74 -11.69 -2.46
N GLU A 98 10.47 -12.07 -2.58
CA GLU A 98 10.05 -13.45 -2.80
C GLU A 98 9.97 -13.77 -4.30
N GLN A 99 10.67 -14.82 -4.72
CA GLN A 99 10.55 -15.41 -6.05
C GLN A 99 9.34 -16.36 -6.11
N ARG A 100 8.14 -15.78 -6.26
CA ARG A 100 6.90 -16.57 -6.44
C ARG A 100 6.91 -17.45 -7.68
N VAL A 101 7.71 -17.06 -8.67
CA VAL A 101 8.12 -17.89 -9.78
C VAL A 101 9.62 -18.13 -9.61
N ALA A 102 10.05 -19.39 -9.55
CA ALA A 102 11.44 -19.75 -9.34
C ALA A 102 12.34 -19.10 -10.42
N GLY A 103 13.46 -18.52 -9.99
CA GLY A 103 14.42 -17.85 -10.89
C GLY A 103 13.92 -16.56 -11.55
N SER A 104 12.82 -15.97 -11.06
CA SER A 104 12.26 -14.74 -11.64
C SER A 104 13.01 -13.46 -11.28
N TYR A 105 13.86 -13.48 -10.25
CA TYR A 105 14.66 -12.32 -9.88
C TYR A 105 15.85 -12.15 -10.83
N ARG A 106 15.99 -10.95 -11.38
CA ARG A 106 17.21 -10.52 -12.08
C ARG A 106 17.59 -9.13 -11.59
N LYS A 107 18.87 -8.94 -11.25
CA LYS A 107 19.38 -7.66 -10.73
C LYS A 107 19.18 -6.51 -11.71
N ASP A 108 19.30 -6.78 -13.00
CA ASP A 108 19.17 -5.83 -14.12
C ASP A 108 17.74 -5.77 -14.70
N ALA A 109 16.74 -6.36 -14.03
CA ALA A 109 15.36 -6.32 -14.50
C ALA A 109 14.79 -4.89 -14.48
N SER A 110 14.01 -4.57 -15.52
CA SER A 110 13.25 -3.33 -15.64
C SER A 110 12.09 -3.26 -14.63
N GLY A 111 11.33 -2.16 -14.67
CA GLY A 111 10.15 -1.98 -13.80
C GLY A 111 10.53 -1.61 -12.36
N ASN A 112 9.83 -2.20 -11.38
CA ASN A 112 10.06 -1.89 -9.97
C ASN A 112 11.46 -2.30 -9.50
N ASN A 113 12.03 -3.37 -10.06
CA ASN A 113 13.38 -3.79 -9.71
C ASN A 113 14.43 -2.74 -10.05
N PHE A 114 14.38 -2.16 -11.26
CA PHE A 114 15.22 -1.02 -11.65
C PHE A 114 15.03 0.18 -10.71
N LEU A 115 13.80 0.44 -10.27
CA LEU A 115 13.52 1.50 -9.29
C LEU A 115 14.09 1.20 -7.91
N PHE A 116 14.27 -0.06 -7.51
CA PHE A 116 14.93 -0.40 -6.24
C PHE A 116 16.40 0.02 -6.24
N GLU A 117 17.09 -0.18 -7.37
CA GLU A 117 18.47 0.26 -7.56
C GLU A 117 18.54 1.80 -7.62
N LEU A 118 17.71 2.43 -8.46
CA LEU A 118 17.72 3.88 -8.65
C LEU A 118 17.43 4.65 -7.35
N LEU A 119 16.53 4.14 -6.51
CA LEU A 119 16.18 4.75 -5.22
C LEU A 119 17.16 4.38 -4.09
N GLY A 120 18.14 3.51 -4.35
CA GLY A 120 19.20 3.18 -3.40
C GLY A 120 18.77 2.27 -2.26
N ALA A 121 18.11 1.13 -2.55
CA ALA A 121 17.88 0.09 -1.55
C ALA A 121 19.20 -0.29 -0.85
N GLU A 122 19.21 -0.29 0.48
CA GLU A 122 20.43 -0.59 1.27
C GLU A 122 20.83 -2.06 1.10
N SER A 123 19.85 -2.95 1.06
CA SER A 123 20.04 -4.38 0.85
C SER A 123 18.79 -4.99 0.21
N ILE A 124 19.00 -5.99 -0.64
CA ILE A 124 17.95 -6.81 -1.23
C ILE A 124 18.26 -8.28 -0.93
N THR A 125 17.43 -8.91 -0.11
CA THR A 125 17.49 -10.34 0.19
C THR A 125 16.45 -11.05 -0.67
N VAL A 126 16.89 -11.95 -1.54
CA VAL A 126 16.00 -12.73 -2.40
C VAL A 126 15.77 -14.09 -1.75
N VAL A 127 14.51 -14.50 -1.64
CA VAL A 127 14.09 -15.78 -1.06
C VAL A 127 13.16 -16.52 -2.02
N ASP A 128 13.08 -17.84 -1.87
CA ASP A 128 12.21 -18.66 -2.71
C ASP A 128 10.74 -18.55 -2.27
N GLY A 129 9.83 -18.81 -3.21
CA GLY A 129 8.39 -18.83 -2.95
C GLY A 129 8.03 -19.81 -1.83
N GLY A 130 7.17 -19.38 -0.91
CA GLY A 130 6.75 -20.18 0.24
C GLY A 130 7.65 -20.04 1.47
N THR A 131 8.73 -19.25 1.38
CA THR A 131 9.53 -18.87 2.56
C THR A 131 8.67 -18.11 3.58
N ASP A 132 8.92 -18.33 4.88
CA ASP A 132 8.34 -17.49 5.93
C ASP A 132 8.91 -16.08 5.87
N LEU A 133 8.13 -15.19 5.25
CA LEU A 133 8.49 -13.79 5.03
C LEU A 133 8.58 -13.00 6.33
N ASN A 134 7.85 -13.37 7.39
CA ASN A 134 7.97 -12.70 8.69
C ASN A 134 9.29 -13.09 9.35
N ALA A 135 9.66 -14.37 9.34
CA ALA A 135 10.95 -14.82 9.82
C ALA A 135 12.10 -14.15 9.07
N ALA A 136 12.00 -14.03 7.74
CA ALA A 136 13.00 -13.34 6.92
C ALA A 136 13.15 -11.85 7.27
N MET A 137 12.04 -11.12 7.47
CA MET A 137 12.09 -9.72 7.91
C MET A 137 12.67 -9.57 9.33
N ASN A 138 12.34 -10.48 10.25
CA ASN A 138 12.91 -10.49 11.60
C ASN A 138 14.42 -10.75 11.57
N ALA A 139 14.90 -11.63 10.68
CA ALA A 139 16.33 -11.85 10.50
C ALA A 139 17.05 -10.58 10.01
N GLU A 140 16.45 -9.79 9.12
CA GLU A 140 17.00 -8.48 8.74
C GLU A 140 17.01 -7.47 9.89
N ALA A 141 15.98 -7.49 10.75
CA ALA A 141 15.94 -6.64 11.93
C ALA A 141 17.04 -7.00 12.94
N GLU A 142 17.29 -8.29 13.19
CA GLU A 142 18.38 -8.73 14.07
C GLU A 142 19.76 -8.40 13.48
N LYS A 143 19.94 -8.48 12.16
CA LYS A 143 21.18 -8.00 11.49
C LYS A 143 21.42 -6.51 11.73
N LEU A 144 20.38 -5.67 11.65
CA LEU A 144 20.51 -4.24 11.95
C LEU A 144 20.84 -4.01 13.43
N LYS A 145 20.15 -4.72 14.32
CA LYS A 145 20.38 -4.62 15.77
C LYS A 145 21.81 -5.01 16.16
N ALA A 146 22.37 -6.04 15.54
CA ALA A 146 23.78 -6.42 15.73
C ALA A 146 24.77 -5.32 15.29
N LEU A 147 24.35 -4.41 14.41
CA LEU A 147 25.11 -3.22 13.99
C LEU A 147 24.79 -1.98 14.86
N GLY A 148 24.04 -2.13 15.95
CA GLY A 148 23.60 -1.01 16.79
C GLY A 148 22.52 -0.13 16.14
N ARG A 149 21.83 -0.63 15.11
CA ARG A 149 20.81 0.10 14.33
C ARG A 149 19.41 -0.40 14.65
N LYS A 150 18.40 0.42 14.36
CA LYS A 150 17.00 0.14 14.63
C LYS A 150 16.20 0.02 13.32
N GLY A 151 15.84 -1.22 13.01
CA GLY A 151 14.92 -1.54 11.92
C GLY A 151 13.45 -1.45 12.33
N TYR A 152 12.59 -0.95 11.45
CA TYR A 152 11.13 -0.99 11.59
C TYR A 152 10.53 -1.87 10.49
N ILE A 153 9.82 -2.94 10.90
CA ILE A 153 9.21 -3.89 9.97
C ILE A 153 7.85 -3.37 9.50
N ILE A 154 7.70 -3.25 8.19
CA ILE A 154 6.43 -2.98 7.51
C ILE A 154 5.94 -4.28 6.86
N PRO A 155 4.81 -4.85 7.32
CA PRO A 155 4.31 -6.11 6.80
C PRO A 155 3.88 -5.97 5.33
N GLY A 156 3.85 -7.09 4.61
CA GLY A 156 3.53 -7.14 3.18
C GLY A 156 2.29 -6.33 2.79
N GLY A 157 2.51 -5.32 1.95
CA GLY A 157 1.47 -4.40 1.45
C GLY A 157 1.04 -3.33 2.45
N GLY A 158 1.78 -3.14 3.54
CA GLY A 158 1.45 -2.23 4.64
C GLY A 158 0.16 -2.61 5.36
N SER A 159 -0.19 -3.90 5.36
CA SER A 159 -1.47 -4.37 5.86
C SER A 159 -1.40 -4.77 7.32
N ASN A 160 -1.70 -3.81 8.18
CA ASN A 160 -2.00 -3.99 9.60
C ASN A 160 -3.04 -2.93 10.00
N ALA A 161 -3.44 -2.89 11.27
CA ALA A 161 -4.44 -1.93 11.76
C ALA A 161 -4.04 -0.47 11.47
N LEU A 162 -2.76 -0.11 11.71
CA LEU A 162 -2.27 1.25 11.50
C LEU A 162 -2.24 1.64 10.01
N GLY A 163 -1.72 0.76 9.14
CA GLY A 163 -1.67 1.01 7.70
C GLY A 163 -3.05 1.11 7.07
N ALA A 164 -4.05 0.38 7.59
CA ALA A 164 -5.44 0.50 7.14
C ALA A 164 -6.03 1.90 7.36
N MET A 165 -5.51 2.68 8.31
CA MET A 165 -5.97 4.06 8.56
C MET A 165 -5.81 4.98 7.34
N GLY A 166 -4.83 4.70 6.47
CA GLY A 166 -4.70 5.37 5.16
C GLY A 166 -5.97 5.29 4.31
N TYR A 167 -6.67 4.17 4.39
CA TYR A 167 -7.91 3.95 3.64
C TYR A 167 -9.17 4.34 4.41
N VAL A 168 -9.11 4.43 5.74
CA VAL A 168 -10.16 5.10 6.52
C VAL A 168 -10.20 6.59 6.16
N VAL A 169 -9.04 7.24 6.01
CA VAL A 169 -8.94 8.61 5.49
C VAL A 169 -9.45 8.70 4.05
N CYS A 170 -9.06 7.75 3.20
CA CYS A 170 -9.51 7.72 1.81
C CYS A 170 -11.04 7.59 1.69
N ALA A 171 -11.69 6.79 2.53
CA ALA A 171 -13.15 6.70 2.56
C ALA A 171 -13.80 8.05 2.90
N ARG A 172 -13.30 8.76 3.92
CA ARG A 172 -13.78 10.12 4.25
C ARG A 172 -13.56 11.09 3.09
N GLU A 173 -12.41 10.99 2.43
CA GLU A 173 -12.08 11.77 1.24
C GLU A 173 -13.07 11.49 0.09
N ILE A 174 -13.40 10.22 -0.18
CA ILE A 174 -14.39 9.82 -1.19
C ILE A 174 -15.77 10.41 -0.86
N MET A 175 -16.23 10.29 0.39
CA MET A 175 -17.55 10.80 0.78
C MET A 175 -17.65 12.33 0.66
N ALA A 176 -16.59 13.05 1.03
CA ALA A 176 -16.52 14.50 0.87
C ALA A 176 -16.54 14.90 -0.62
N GLN A 177 -15.73 14.24 -1.45
CA GLN A 177 -15.71 14.49 -2.89
C GLN A 177 -17.05 14.16 -3.55
N ALA A 178 -17.71 13.06 -3.16
CA ALA A 178 -19.02 12.69 -3.68
C ALA A 178 -20.07 13.77 -3.38
N LEU A 179 -20.08 14.29 -2.14
CA LEU A 179 -20.95 15.39 -1.75
C LEU A 179 -20.70 16.65 -2.59
N ASP A 180 -19.44 17.07 -2.71
CA ASP A 180 -19.04 18.26 -3.47
C ASP A 180 -19.39 18.15 -4.96
N MET A 181 -19.35 16.94 -5.52
CA MET A 181 -19.68 16.66 -6.91
C MET A 181 -21.19 16.42 -7.14
N GLY A 182 -22.01 16.38 -6.09
CA GLY A 182 -23.43 16.02 -6.19
C GLY A 182 -23.66 14.57 -6.63
N LEU A 183 -22.74 13.66 -6.28
CA LEU A 183 -22.79 12.25 -6.63
C LEU A 183 -23.25 11.39 -5.46
N ALA A 184 -24.09 10.40 -5.76
CA ALA A 184 -24.38 9.27 -4.88
C ALA A 184 -23.92 7.99 -5.58
N PHE A 185 -23.06 7.21 -4.92
CA PHE A 185 -22.57 5.95 -5.47
C PHE A 185 -23.40 4.79 -4.94
N ASP A 186 -23.82 3.90 -5.84
CA ASP A 186 -24.60 2.70 -5.49
C ASP A 186 -23.72 1.53 -5.03
N GLU A 187 -22.46 1.47 -5.46
CA GLU A 187 -21.52 0.41 -5.11
C GLU A 187 -20.07 0.91 -5.20
N PHE A 188 -19.22 0.43 -4.30
CA PHE A 188 -17.77 0.55 -4.40
C PHE A 188 -17.13 -0.80 -4.71
N VAL A 189 -16.16 -0.82 -5.62
CA VAL A 189 -15.39 -2.03 -5.95
C VAL A 189 -13.91 -1.80 -5.69
N VAL A 190 -13.25 -2.78 -5.08
CA VAL A 190 -11.82 -2.67 -4.75
C VAL A 190 -11.08 -3.99 -4.93
N ALA A 191 -9.88 -3.93 -5.52
CA ALA A 191 -8.99 -5.09 -5.54
C ALA A 191 -8.47 -5.41 -4.13
N SER A 192 -8.62 -6.66 -3.70
CA SER A 192 -8.24 -7.16 -2.37
C SER A 192 -7.12 -8.20 -2.48
N GLY A 193 -5.90 -7.79 -2.17
CA GLY A 193 -4.73 -8.67 -2.06
C GLY A 193 -4.42 -8.99 -0.60
N SER A 194 -3.54 -8.19 0.02
CA SER A 194 -3.27 -8.28 1.47
C SER A 194 -4.34 -7.60 2.35
N ALA A 195 -5.54 -7.38 1.83
CA ALA A 195 -6.74 -6.82 2.49
C ALA A 195 -6.67 -5.40 3.07
N GLY A 196 -5.51 -4.83 3.44
CA GLY A 196 -5.45 -3.56 4.19
C GLY A 196 -6.03 -2.33 3.50
N THR A 197 -6.25 -2.36 2.17
CA THR A 197 -6.98 -1.31 1.46
C THR A 197 -8.48 -1.52 1.63
N HIS A 198 -8.95 -2.73 1.35
CA HIS A 198 -10.34 -3.14 1.50
C HIS A 198 -10.83 -2.94 2.95
N SER A 199 -10.09 -3.41 3.95
CA SER A 199 -10.49 -3.26 5.36
C SER A 199 -10.55 -1.80 5.82
N GLY A 200 -9.61 -0.96 5.38
CA GLY A 200 -9.62 0.47 5.70
C GLY A 200 -10.81 1.20 5.08
N LEU A 201 -11.15 0.87 3.82
CA LEU A 201 -12.34 1.41 3.15
C LEU A 201 -13.61 0.98 3.87
N LEU A 202 -13.73 -0.31 4.21
CA LEU A 202 -14.89 -0.85 4.93
C LEU A 202 -15.11 -0.12 6.26
N VAL A 203 -14.05 0.00 7.08
CA VAL A 203 -14.12 0.72 8.37
C VAL A 203 -14.48 2.19 8.14
N GLY A 204 -13.89 2.84 7.14
CA GLY A 204 -14.13 4.25 6.86
C GLY A 204 -15.55 4.54 6.37
N PHE A 205 -16.08 3.73 5.46
CA PHE A 205 -17.45 3.86 4.98
C PHE A 205 -18.47 3.55 6.09
N ASN A 206 -18.21 2.54 6.92
CA ASN A 206 -19.06 2.26 8.07
C ASN A 206 -19.04 3.41 9.08
N ALA A 207 -17.86 3.97 9.39
CA ALA A 207 -17.74 5.13 10.28
C ALA A 207 -18.41 6.40 9.72
N ALA A 208 -18.56 6.50 8.40
CA ALA A 208 -19.27 7.59 7.73
C ALA A 208 -20.78 7.31 7.56
N ASN A 209 -21.29 6.16 8.03
CA ASN A 209 -22.65 5.68 7.77
C ASN A 209 -23.02 5.77 6.28
N ALA A 210 -22.08 5.43 5.39
CA ALA A 210 -22.28 5.61 3.95
C ALA A 210 -23.45 4.77 3.42
N GLY A 211 -23.71 3.59 4.00
CA GLY A 211 -24.79 2.70 3.56
C GLY A 211 -24.58 2.08 2.18
N VAL A 212 -23.41 2.28 1.56
CA VAL A 212 -23.07 1.79 0.22
C VAL A 212 -22.30 0.47 0.33
N PRO A 213 -22.70 -0.59 -0.41
CA PRO A 213 -21.95 -1.83 -0.51
C PRO A 213 -20.49 -1.63 -0.97
N LEU A 214 -19.57 -2.41 -0.40
CA LEU A 214 -18.17 -2.48 -0.82
C LEU A 214 -17.81 -3.91 -1.23
N THR A 215 -17.57 -4.11 -2.52
CA THR A 215 -17.23 -5.41 -3.11
C THR A 215 -15.72 -5.53 -3.30
N GLY A 216 -15.12 -6.55 -2.67
CA GLY A 216 -13.71 -6.86 -2.80
C GLY A 216 -13.43 -7.93 -3.86
N ILE A 217 -12.62 -7.61 -4.88
CA ILE A 217 -12.17 -8.57 -5.90
C ILE A 217 -10.83 -9.17 -5.48
N ASN A 218 -10.77 -10.47 -5.18
CA ASN A 218 -9.53 -11.13 -4.79
C ASN A 218 -8.56 -11.23 -5.99
N VAL A 219 -7.30 -10.86 -5.75
CA VAL A 219 -6.22 -10.85 -6.76
C VAL A 219 -5.00 -11.68 -6.35
N ARG A 220 -5.11 -12.47 -5.28
CA ARG A 220 -3.98 -13.22 -4.70
C ARG A 220 -4.26 -14.70 -4.48
N ARG A 221 -5.41 -15.04 -3.88
CA ARG A 221 -5.69 -16.40 -3.39
C ARG A 221 -6.68 -17.11 -4.31
N PRO A 222 -6.57 -18.44 -4.47
CA PRO A 222 -7.64 -19.24 -5.08
C PRO A 222 -8.96 -19.11 -4.32
N ARG A 223 -10.07 -19.35 -5.01
CA ARG A 223 -11.43 -19.25 -4.44
C ARG A 223 -11.62 -20.07 -3.17
N ALA A 224 -11.11 -21.30 -3.14
CA ALA A 224 -11.26 -22.22 -2.00
C ALA A 224 -10.51 -21.80 -0.72
N GLU A 225 -9.54 -20.90 -0.79
CA GLU A 225 -8.87 -20.35 0.41
C GLU A 225 -9.60 -19.10 0.94
N GLN A 226 -10.60 -18.60 0.21
CA GLN A 226 -11.29 -17.35 0.48
C GLN A 226 -12.74 -17.55 0.94
N GLU A 227 -13.45 -18.51 0.34
CA GLU A 227 -14.83 -18.93 0.68
C GLU A 227 -14.82 -20.09 1.66
#